data_AF-A0A349B698-F1
#
_entry.id   AF-A0A349B698-F1
#
_cell.length_a   1.000
_cell.length_b   1.000
_cell.length_c   1.000
_cell.angle_alpha   90.00
_cell.angle_beta   90.00
_cell.angle_gamma   90.00
#
_symmetry.space_group_name_H-M   'P 1'
#
loop_
_entity.id
_entity.type
_entity.pdbx_description
1 polymer ?
#
loop_
_entity_poly.entity_id
_entity_poly.type
_entity_poly.pdbx_seq_one_letter_code
_entity_poly.pdbx_strand_id
1 'polypeptide(L)'
;MSNPDMFEALQALAAEKGISVDTLMAALADALESAYKRMPGALEYAWVTIDPGTFDIRVYGQELDEDGEPEGDVFDVTPENFGRIAAQTARQVMTQRIREAERELKYEEYAGREGDIVTGIVQQNDSRYTLLDLGRVE
;
A
#
# COMPACT_ATOMS: atom_id res chain seq x y z
N MET A 1 -6.21 13.02 -13.42
CA MET A 1 -5.74 11.63 -13.59
C MET A 1 -6.99 10.82 -13.78
N SER A 2 -7.14 10.26 -14.97
CA SER A 2 -8.28 9.41 -15.31
C SER A 2 -8.07 8.03 -14.68
N ASN A 3 -9.14 7.29 -14.41
CA ASN A 3 -9.07 5.90 -13.89
C ASN A 3 -8.09 4.97 -14.65
N PRO A 4 -7.98 5.03 -16.00
CA PRO A 4 -7.00 4.23 -16.75
C PRO A 4 -5.52 4.57 -16.46
N ASP A 5 -5.17 5.83 -16.17
CA ASP A 5 -3.77 6.23 -15.94
C ASP A 5 -3.19 5.59 -14.65
N MET A 6 -4.07 5.32 -13.68
CA MET A 6 -3.68 4.77 -12.37
C MET A 6 -3.33 3.29 -12.47
N PHE A 7 -4.04 2.54 -13.32
CA PHE A 7 -3.79 1.13 -13.54
C PHE A 7 -2.50 0.88 -14.33
N GLU A 8 -2.25 1.67 -15.38
CA GLU A 8 -0.98 1.61 -16.12
C GLU A 8 0.22 1.96 -15.23
N ALA A 9 0.07 2.98 -14.38
CA ALA A 9 1.11 3.32 -13.41
C ALA A 9 1.36 2.19 -12.39
N LEU A 10 0.30 1.53 -11.93
CA LEU A 10 0.40 0.37 -11.05
C LEU A 10 1.12 -0.80 -11.72
N GLN A 11 0.76 -1.12 -12.97
CA GLN A 11 1.40 -2.21 -13.72
C GLN A 11 2.87 -1.93 -14.03
N ALA A 12 3.19 -0.72 -14.50
CA ALA A 12 4.56 -0.32 -14.79
C ALA A 12 5.44 -0.46 -13.53
N LEU A 13 4.90 -0.05 -12.38
CA LEU A 13 5.60 -0.11 -11.11
C LEU A 13 5.74 -1.55 -10.57
N ALA A 14 4.68 -2.35 -10.68
CA ALA A 14 4.69 -3.77 -10.34
C ALA A 14 5.82 -4.49 -11.10
N ALA A 15 5.91 -4.25 -12.42
CA ALA A 15 6.94 -4.80 -13.28
C ALA A 15 8.36 -4.29 -12.94
N GLU A 16 8.54 -2.98 -12.70
CA GLU A 16 9.85 -2.40 -12.37
C GLU A 16 10.42 -2.95 -11.05
N LYS A 17 9.57 -3.17 -10.06
CA LYS A 17 9.99 -3.56 -8.70
C LYS A 17 9.86 -5.06 -8.43
N GLY A 18 9.47 -5.86 -9.41
CA GLY A 18 9.29 -7.32 -9.27
C GLY A 18 8.15 -7.72 -8.33
N ILE A 19 7.19 -6.83 -8.08
CA ILE A 19 6.03 -7.09 -7.23
C ILE A 19 4.88 -7.54 -8.14
N SER A 20 4.16 -8.59 -7.74
CA SER A 20 2.97 -8.99 -8.52
C SER A 20 1.85 -7.94 -8.43
N VAL A 21 1.12 -7.74 -9.52
CA VAL A 21 -0.04 -6.83 -9.55
C VAL A 21 -1.06 -7.23 -8.49
N ASP A 22 -1.31 -8.52 -8.32
CA ASP A 22 -2.25 -9.06 -7.32
C ASP A 22 -1.86 -8.65 -5.89
N THR A 23 -0.56 -8.65 -5.57
CA THR A 23 -0.08 -8.21 -4.26
C THR A 23 -0.33 -6.72 -4.03
N LEU A 24 -0.14 -5.89 -5.06
CA LEU A 24 -0.43 -4.46 -4.95
C LEU A 24 -1.93 -4.17 -4.85
N MET A 25 -2.75 -4.94 -5.58
CA MET A 25 -4.20 -4.85 -5.53
C MET A 25 -4.73 -5.24 -4.15
N ALA A 26 -4.22 -6.31 -3.56
CA ALA A 26 -4.56 -6.72 -2.20
C ALA A 26 -4.19 -5.63 -1.18
N ALA A 27 -2.95 -5.12 -1.23
CA ALA A 27 -2.52 -4.04 -0.34
C ALA A 27 -3.37 -2.77 -0.49
N LEU A 28 -3.82 -2.47 -1.72
CA LEU A 28 -4.71 -1.35 -1.98
C LEU A 28 -6.11 -1.59 -1.40
N ALA A 29 -6.66 -2.78 -1.56
CA ALA A 29 -7.95 -3.16 -0.99
C ALA A 29 -7.94 -3.01 0.54
N ASP A 30 -6.93 -3.53 1.22
CA ASP A 30 -6.78 -3.44 2.69
C ASP A 30 -6.68 -1.98 3.16
N ALA A 31 -5.91 -1.16 2.44
CA ALA A 31 -5.75 0.25 2.76
C ALA A 31 -7.06 1.03 2.56
N LEU A 32 -7.83 0.66 1.55
CA LEU A 32 -9.14 1.25 1.27
C LEU A 32 -10.20 0.83 2.27
N GLU A 33 -10.21 -0.43 2.67
CA GLU A 33 -11.08 -0.93 3.74
C GLU A 33 -10.80 -0.18 5.05
N SER A 34 -9.52 -0.03 5.40
CA SER A 34 -9.10 0.78 6.54
C SER A 34 -9.52 2.25 6.42
N ALA A 35 -9.54 2.81 5.21
CA ALA A 35 -10.00 4.17 4.97
C ALA A 35 -11.52 4.28 5.11
N TYR A 36 -12.28 3.31 4.61
CA TYR A 36 -13.73 3.22 4.76
C TYR A 36 -14.13 3.11 6.23
N LYS A 37 -13.54 2.19 7.00
CA LYS A 37 -13.84 1.96 8.42
C LYS A 37 -13.61 3.18 9.32
N ARG A 38 -12.85 4.19 8.87
CA ARG A 38 -12.65 5.47 9.56
C ARG A 38 -13.71 6.53 9.25
N MET A 39 -14.59 6.28 8.27
CA MET A 39 -15.64 7.22 7.89
C MET A 39 -16.82 7.17 8.88
N PRO A 40 -17.49 8.31 9.13
CA PRO A 40 -18.73 8.31 9.89
C PRO A 40 -19.78 7.43 9.23
N GLY A 41 -20.40 6.53 9.98
CA GLY A 41 -21.44 5.62 9.49
C GLY A 41 -20.92 4.43 8.68
N ALA A 42 -19.62 4.14 8.72
CA ALA A 42 -19.08 2.91 8.15
C ALA A 42 -19.60 1.68 8.89
N LEU A 43 -19.95 0.63 8.14
CA LEU A 43 -20.27 -0.66 8.71
C LEU A 43 -19.01 -1.32 9.28
N GLU A 44 -19.17 -2.02 10.40
CA GLU A 44 -18.09 -2.73 11.07
C GLU A 44 -17.57 -3.90 10.23
N TYR A 45 -18.50 -4.70 9.71
CA TYR A 45 -18.19 -5.77 8.77
C TYR A 45 -18.33 -5.28 7.33
N ALA A 46 -17.22 -4.80 6.79
CA ALA A 46 -17.12 -4.33 5.42
C ALA A 46 -15.76 -4.67 4.81
N TRP A 47 -15.76 -4.92 3.50
CA TRP A 47 -14.58 -5.23 2.70
C TRP A 47 -14.61 -4.50 1.36
N VAL A 48 -13.42 -4.31 0.78
CA VAL A 48 -13.26 -3.63 -0.51
C VAL A 48 -12.92 -4.63 -1.60
N THR A 49 -13.60 -4.52 -2.74
CA THR A 49 -13.29 -5.28 -3.95
C THR A 49 -12.82 -4.36 -5.05
N ILE A 50 -11.83 -4.79 -5.81
CA ILE A 50 -11.29 -4.05 -6.95
C ILE A 50 -11.36 -4.94 -8.18
N ASP A 51 -12.06 -4.51 -9.22
CA ASP A 51 -12.10 -5.22 -10.49
C ASP A 51 -10.75 -5.06 -11.22
N PRO A 52 -10.05 -6.15 -11.57
CA PRO A 52 -8.70 -6.08 -12.13
C PRO A 52 -8.65 -5.59 -13.58
N GLY A 53 -9.77 -5.58 -14.31
CA GLY A 53 -9.82 -5.13 -15.71
C GLY A 53 -10.23 -3.67 -15.87
N THR A 54 -11.12 -3.19 -14.99
CA THR A 54 -11.73 -1.86 -15.05
C THR A 54 -11.25 -0.92 -13.95
N PHE A 55 -10.61 -1.48 -12.91
CA PHE A 55 -10.25 -0.78 -11.68
C PHE A 55 -11.46 -0.17 -10.97
N ASP A 56 -12.64 -0.78 -11.14
CA ASP A 56 -13.85 -0.41 -10.40
C ASP A 56 -13.69 -0.84 -8.94
N ILE A 57 -13.86 0.11 -8.03
CA ILE A 57 -13.64 -0.09 -6.59
C ILE A 57 -14.99 0.00 -5.91
N ARG A 58 -15.36 -1.08 -5.21
CA ARG A 58 -16.62 -1.17 -4.46
C ARG A 58 -16.37 -1.56 -3.03
N VAL A 59 -17.22 -1.04 -2.16
CA VAL A 59 -17.27 -1.39 -0.75
C VAL A 59 -18.55 -2.18 -0.50
N TYR A 60 -18.39 -3.39 0.01
CA TYR A 60 -19.49 -4.21 0.45
C TYR A 60 -19.49 -4.26 1.96
N GLY A 61 -20.69 -4.30 2.56
CA GLY A 61 -20.83 -4.47 3.99
C GLY A 61 -22.05 -5.29 4.35
N GLN A 62 -22.03 -5.82 5.56
CA GLN A 62 -23.07 -6.64 6.14
C GLN A 62 -23.28 -6.22 7.59
N GLU A 63 -24.51 -6.35 8.09
CA GLU A 63 -24.78 -6.10 9.51
C GLU A 63 -24.26 -7.26 10.36
N LEU A 64 -23.97 -6.97 11.62
CA LEU A 64 -23.57 -7.96 12.62
C LEU A 64 -24.72 -8.15 13.61
N ASP A 65 -24.95 -9.38 14.02
CA ASP A 65 -25.90 -9.72 15.07
C ASP A 65 -25.38 -9.37 16.49
N GLU A 66 -26.15 -9.74 17.52
CA GLU A 66 -25.79 -9.48 18.92
C GLU A 66 -24.52 -10.20 19.38
N ASP A 67 -24.14 -11.29 18.69
CA ASP A 67 -22.94 -12.09 18.96
C ASP A 67 -21.73 -11.63 18.12
N GLY A 68 -21.92 -10.66 17.21
CA GLY A 68 -20.90 -10.13 16.32
C GLY A 68 -20.69 -10.96 15.05
N GLU A 69 -21.63 -11.85 14.71
CA GLU A 69 -21.60 -12.67 13.51
C GLU A 69 -22.35 -11.99 12.35
N PRO A 70 -21.91 -12.13 11.08
CA PRO A 70 -22.57 -11.50 9.96
C PRO A 70 -23.98 -12.06 9.73
N GLU A 71 -24.99 -11.18 9.76
CA GLU A 71 -26.40 -11.53 9.55
C GLU A 71 -27.01 -10.70 8.41
N GLY A 72 -27.95 -11.32 7.68
CA GLY A 72 -28.70 -10.65 6.61
C GLY A 72 -27.97 -10.57 5.28
N ASP A 73 -28.42 -9.66 4.43
CA ASP A 73 -27.91 -9.48 3.07
C ASP A 73 -26.65 -8.62 3.01
N VAL A 74 -25.83 -8.85 1.99
CA VAL A 74 -24.68 -8.00 1.68
C VAL A 74 -25.14 -6.80 0.86
N PHE A 75 -24.74 -5.60 1.27
CA PHE A 75 -25.09 -4.35 0.61
C PHE A 75 -23.88 -3.67 -0.03
N ASP A 76 -24.07 -3.05 -1.18
CA ASP A 76 -23.12 -2.09 -1.73
C ASP A 76 -23.23 -0.78 -0.96
N VAL A 77 -22.21 -0.48 -0.17
CA VAL A 77 -22.12 0.69 0.70
C VAL A 77 -21.05 1.67 0.22
N THR A 78 -20.70 1.61 -1.07
CA THR A 78 -19.67 2.45 -1.68
C THR A 78 -20.07 3.94 -1.56
N PRO A 79 -19.27 4.77 -0.85
CA PRO A 79 -19.57 6.19 -0.74
C PRO A 79 -19.47 6.92 -2.09
N GLU A 80 -20.32 7.92 -2.32
CA GLU A 80 -20.39 8.66 -3.61
C GLU A 80 -19.06 9.30 -4.04
N ASN A 81 -18.19 9.64 -3.08
CA ASN A 81 -16.86 10.24 -3.34
C ASN A 81 -15.68 9.28 -3.07
N PHE A 82 -15.95 7.97 -2.95
CA PHE A 82 -14.93 6.99 -2.59
C PHE A 82 -13.82 6.88 -3.65
N GLY A 83 -14.14 7.11 -4.93
CA GLY A 83 -13.15 7.13 -6.01
C GLY A 83 -12.01 8.13 -5.80
N ARG A 84 -12.29 9.30 -5.19
CA ARG A 84 -11.23 10.27 -4.86
C ARG A 84 -10.32 9.75 -3.74
N ILE A 85 -10.91 9.11 -2.75
CA ILE A 85 -10.20 8.53 -1.60
C ILE A 85 -9.34 7.36 -2.08
N ALA A 86 -9.89 6.49 -2.92
CA ALA A 86 -9.17 5.46 -3.64
C ALA A 86 -7.96 5.99 -4.41
N ALA A 87 -8.14 7.05 -5.19
CA ALA A 87 -7.03 7.64 -5.94
C ALA A 87 -5.91 8.20 -5.05
N GLN A 88 -6.24 8.69 -3.85
CA GLN A 88 -5.24 9.16 -2.89
C GLN A 88 -4.55 7.99 -2.20
N THR A 89 -5.31 7.02 -1.71
CA THR A 89 -4.80 5.80 -1.06
C THR A 89 -3.92 4.99 -2.01
N ALA A 90 -4.30 4.82 -3.27
CA ALA A 90 -3.50 4.14 -4.29
C ALA A 90 -2.11 4.75 -4.42
N ARG A 91 -2.02 6.08 -4.52
CA ARG A 91 -0.71 6.77 -4.57
C ARG A 91 0.13 6.54 -3.32
N GLN A 92 -0.51 6.54 -2.16
CA GLN A 92 0.16 6.29 -0.89
C GLN A 92 0.67 4.85 -0.79
N VAL A 93 -0.18 3.86 -1.08
CA VAL A 93 0.17 2.43 -1.09
C VAL A 93 1.30 2.16 -2.07
N MET A 94 1.22 2.71 -3.29
CA MET A 94 2.30 2.61 -4.27
C MET A 94 3.63 3.12 -3.71
N THR A 95 3.64 4.32 -3.15
CA THR A 95 4.87 4.92 -2.59
C THR A 95 5.42 4.09 -1.42
N GLN A 96 4.55 3.49 -0.60
CA GLN A 96 4.96 2.62 0.50
C GLN A 96 5.56 1.31 0.00
N ARG A 97 4.90 0.62 -0.94
CA ARG A 97 5.38 -0.65 -1.50
C ARG A 97 6.71 -0.49 -2.25
N ILE A 98 6.93 0.65 -2.92
CA ILE A 98 8.24 0.99 -3.50
C ILE A 98 9.32 1.03 -2.42
N ARG A 99 9.06 1.77 -1.33
CA ARG A 99 10.04 1.91 -0.24
C ARG A 99 10.31 0.60 0.47
N GLU A 100 9.30 -0.25 0.61
CA GLU A 100 9.43 -1.60 1.18
C GLU A 100 10.32 -2.48 0.30
N ALA A 101 10.03 -2.55 -1.01
CA ALA A 101 10.84 -3.33 -1.95
C ALA A 101 12.28 -2.79 -2.05
N GLU A 102 12.47 -1.47 -2.06
CA GLU A 102 13.81 -0.88 -2.03
C GLU A 102 14.55 -1.17 -0.72
N ARG A 103 13.84 -1.20 0.41
CA ARG A 103 14.43 -1.57 1.71
C ARG A 103 14.83 -3.04 1.73
N GLU A 104 14.00 -3.92 1.18
CA GLU A 104 14.26 -5.37 1.14
C GLU A 104 15.48 -5.67 0.27
N LEU A 105 15.56 -5.11 -0.95
CA LEU A 105 16.74 -5.20 -1.81
C LEU A 105 18.00 -4.67 -1.13
N LYS A 106 17.89 -3.52 -0.47
CA LYS A 106 19.02 -2.92 0.26
C LYS A 106 19.45 -3.82 1.43
N TYR A 107 18.49 -4.39 2.15
CA TYR A 107 18.79 -5.35 3.22
C TYR A 107 19.51 -6.59 2.68
N GLU A 108 19.03 -7.20 1.60
CA GLU A 108 19.69 -8.35 0.96
C GLU A 108 21.12 -8.01 0.49
N GLU A 109 21.33 -6.83 -0.12
CA GLU A 109 22.63 -6.34 -0.58
C GLU A 109 23.65 -6.21 0.57
N TYR A 110 23.22 -5.73 1.73
CA TYR A 110 24.09 -5.54 2.90
C TYR A 110 24.14 -6.74 3.85
N ALA A 111 23.13 -7.60 3.88
CA ALA A 111 23.09 -8.79 4.73
C ALA A 111 24.21 -9.80 4.38
N GLY A 112 24.65 -9.83 3.11
CA GLY A 112 25.78 -10.63 2.67
C GLY A 112 27.17 -10.04 2.95
N ARG A 113 27.25 -8.81 3.48
CA ARG A 113 28.52 -8.06 3.67
C ARG A 113 28.82 -7.79 5.16
N GLU A 114 28.24 -8.59 6.05
CA GLU A 114 28.54 -8.50 7.49
C GLU A 114 30.03 -8.74 7.74
N GLY A 115 30.73 -7.70 8.22
CA GLY A 115 32.16 -7.72 8.50
C GLY A 115 33.04 -7.01 7.46
N ASP A 116 32.48 -6.56 6.33
CA ASP A 116 33.22 -5.79 5.33
C ASP A 116 33.48 -4.34 5.80
N ILE A 117 34.66 -3.81 5.47
CA ILE A 117 34.98 -2.40 5.70
C ILE A 117 34.45 -1.60 4.51
N VAL A 118 33.48 -0.72 4.78
CA VAL A 118 32.90 0.20 3.79
C VAL A 118 33.31 1.63 4.08
N THR A 119 33.46 2.44 3.02
CA THR A 119 33.77 3.87 3.13
C THR A 119 32.49 4.66 2.91
N GLY A 120 32.22 5.67 3.75
CA GLY A 120 31.02 6.49 3.66
C GLY A 120 31.29 7.97 3.85
N ILE A 121 30.35 8.80 3.39
CA ILE A 121 30.37 10.26 3.54
C ILE A 121 29.49 10.63 4.74
N VAL A 122 30.03 11.44 5.64
CA VAL A 122 29.25 11.99 6.76
C VAL A 122 28.28 13.04 6.22
N GLN A 123 26.97 12.78 6.33
CA GLN A 123 25.94 13.73 5.92
C GLN A 123 25.55 14.67 7.05
N GLN A 124 25.47 14.16 8.27
CA GLN A 124 25.08 14.96 9.44
C GLN A 124 25.76 14.42 10.69
N ASN A 125 26.22 15.33 11.54
CA ASN A 125 26.82 14.98 12.83
C ASN A 125 26.07 15.74 13.93
N ASP A 126 25.38 14.97 14.78
CA ASP A 126 24.78 15.44 16.02
C ASP A 126 25.55 14.86 17.21
N SER A 127 25.43 15.49 18.36
CA SER A 127 25.97 15.04 19.65
C SER A 127 25.62 13.58 20.01
N ARG A 128 24.51 13.05 19.50
CA ARG A 128 24.01 11.71 19.84
C ARG A 128 24.12 10.68 18.72
N TYR A 129 24.25 11.10 17.47
CA TYR A 129 24.40 10.19 16.34
C TYR A 129 25.01 10.91 15.13
N THR A 130 25.66 10.13 14.26
CA THR A 130 26.17 10.59 12.97
C THR A 130 25.44 9.83 11.88
N LEU A 131 24.86 10.56 10.93
CA LEU A 131 24.27 9.98 9.73
C LEU A 131 25.36 9.85 8.66
N LEU A 132 25.68 8.61 8.28
CA LEU A 132 26.62 8.31 7.20
C LEU A 132 25.86 7.81 5.96
N ASP A 133 26.22 8.35 4.81
CA ASP A 133 25.84 7.82 3.50
C ASP A 133 26.94 6.91 2.99
N LEU A 134 26.59 5.64 2.74
CA LEU A 134 27.52 4.62 2.31
C LEU A 134 27.57 4.49 0.77
N GLY A 135 26.82 5.32 0.02
CA GLY A 135 26.66 5.19 -1.43
C GLY A 135 25.87 3.95 -1.86
N ARG A 136 25.52 3.85 -3.15
CA ARG A 136 25.17 2.57 -3.77
C ARG A 136 26.46 1.77 -3.86
N VAL A 137 26.54 0.62 -3.21
CA VAL A 137 27.74 -0.19 -3.26
C VAL A 137 27.61 -1.06 -4.52
N GLU A 138 28.54 -0.89 -5.47
CA GLU A 138 28.73 -1.90 -6.52
C GLU A 138 29.32 -3.20 -5.92
#